data_AF-A0A815LZM8-F1
#
_entry.id   AF-A0A815LZM8-F1
#
_cell.length_a   1.000
_cell.length_b   1.000
_cell.length_c   1.000
_cell.angle_alpha   90.00
_cell.angle_beta   90.00
_cell.angle_gamma   90.00
#
_symmetry.space_group_name_H-M   'P 1'
#
loop_
_entity.id
_entity.type
_entity.pdbx_description
1 polymer ?
#
loop_
_entity_poly.entity_id
_entity_poly.type
_entity_poly.pdbx_seq_one_letter_code
_entity_poly.pdbx_strand_id
1 'polypeptide(L)'
;MLPPIQGYDEQPLVSLEDAVKPLESIVPQVNHMVWTVKQSLIESKDDLSKDESSSIMLYTLEWPPPDKSFYSILNEKLRSQNRRQLTPWFLYLRLFIHALSKLPPSVHRVIYRGVKLDFASRYCEGNNFVWWAFSSCTSSIGVLENCIGKNGQRTIFNITCNSAKDISQHSYYPDEKEVLLYPARQFKVNSSLDTGNGLHIIDIKEIEPPFSLIRFPPTEKPNIDSSVKHKKSLSATDQFINILLLGEKGVGKSTFINAFANYLTFKTVEQAQSKRPVVLKPLSFVTMTNDTFQQQTITYGDFDHDSELITRCCRTYTFNLNQNNEKKLCLIDTPSFEDTQDFDQDNSKTIKHILEYVNNITHLNAICFLLQPDESRLMNSFQSCFSQLLNRLGSNARKNIIFCFTNALMTFSMPGNTARLLRNMFTSLSMNNIPFDRTNTFFFDNESFRYLMAIQNGIEFSNEDTTEYTMSWLESVQESNRFLNYILTNLIPCQIIKKK
;
A
#
# COMPACT_ATOMS: atom_id res chain seq x y z
N MET A 1 -8.33 29.64 -15.18
CA MET A 1 -8.18 28.19 -14.95
C MET A 1 -8.40 27.49 -16.29
N LEU A 2 -7.55 26.54 -16.70
CA LEU A 2 -7.77 25.80 -17.95
C LEU A 2 -8.86 24.74 -17.76
N PRO A 3 -9.61 24.36 -18.81
CA PRO A 3 -10.51 23.22 -18.73
C PRO A 3 -9.70 21.92 -18.52
N PRO A 4 -10.33 20.88 -17.92
CA PRO A 4 -9.73 19.56 -17.73
C PRO A 4 -9.17 18.94 -19.02
N ILE A 5 -8.19 18.05 -18.89
CA ILE A 5 -7.67 17.24 -19.99
C ILE A 5 -8.58 16.01 -20.15
N GLN A 6 -9.28 15.91 -21.28
CA GLN A 6 -10.29 14.89 -21.56
C GLN A 6 -10.21 14.43 -23.02
N GLY A 7 -10.64 13.19 -23.29
CA GLY A 7 -10.78 12.62 -24.64
C GLY A 7 -9.58 11.79 -25.08
N TYR A 8 -8.44 11.91 -24.40
CA TYR A 8 -7.31 11.00 -24.61
C TYR A 8 -7.57 9.63 -23.96
N ASP A 9 -8.32 9.60 -22.85
CA ASP A 9 -8.68 8.39 -22.10
C ASP A 9 -9.62 7.46 -22.88
N GLU A 10 -10.35 8.01 -23.85
CA GLU A 10 -11.23 7.29 -24.76
C GLU A 10 -10.52 6.75 -26.00
N GLN A 11 -9.23 7.09 -26.20
CA GLN A 11 -8.45 6.56 -27.31
C GLN A 11 -8.07 5.09 -27.07
N PRO A 12 -7.88 4.29 -28.14
CA PRO A 12 -7.36 2.94 -28.02
C PRO A 12 -5.92 2.93 -27.52
N LEU A 13 -5.54 1.84 -26.84
CA LEU A 13 -4.13 1.51 -26.65
C LEU A 13 -3.55 1.01 -27.97
N VAL A 14 -2.44 1.61 -28.38
CA VAL A 14 -1.76 1.31 -29.66
C VAL A 14 -0.26 1.19 -29.42
N SER A 15 0.47 0.70 -30.43
CA SER A 15 1.94 0.66 -30.41
C SER A 15 2.53 2.08 -30.26
N LEU A 16 3.79 2.18 -29.81
CA LEU A 16 4.43 3.50 -29.70
C LEU A 16 4.54 4.19 -31.07
N GLU A 17 4.79 3.44 -32.16
CA GLU A 17 4.84 3.96 -33.53
C GLU A 17 3.50 4.57 -33.94
N ASP A 18 2.40 3.85 -33.71
CA ASP A 18 1.05 4.35 -34.02
C ASP A 18 0.69 5.55 -33.13
N ALA A 19 1.13 5.54 -31.87
CA ALA A 19 0.87 6.61 -30.92
C ALA A 19 1.53 7.93 -31.31
N VAL A 20 2.69 7.89 -31.96
CA VAL A 20 3.43 9.08 -32.40
C VAL A 20 3.12 9.48 -33.84
N LYS A 21 2.42 8.66 -34.62
CA LYS A 21 2.10 8.96 -36.03
C LYS A 21 1.43 10.34 -36.24
N PRO A 22 0.47 10.79 -35.41
CA PRO A 22 -0.08 12.15 -35.54
C PRO A 22 0.92 13.27 -35.20
N LEU A 23 2.06 12.93 -34.59
CA LEU A 23 3.08 13.86 -34.11
C LEU A 23 4.22 14.06 -35.10
N GLU A 24 4.30 13.31 -36.21
CA GLU A 24 5.41 13.39 -37.19
C GLU A 24 5.64 14.80 -37.75
N SER A 25 4.56 15.58 -37.90
CA SER A 25 4.63 16.98 -38.35
C SER A 25 4.87 18.00 -37.23
N ILE A 26 4.79 17.57 -35.98
CA ILE A 26 4.85 18.42 -34.77
C ILE A 26 6.18 18.25 -34.05
N VAL A 27 6.67 17.02 -33.96
CA VAL A 27 7.87 16.60 -33.22
C VAL A 27 8.94 16.17 -34.23
N PRO A 28 10.01 16.95 -34.38
CA PRO A 28 11.09 16.61 -35.31
C PRO A 28 11.69 15.23 -35.00
N GLN A 29 11.92 14.42 -36.03
CA GLN A 29 12.62 13.13 -35.95
C GLN A 29 11.98 12.10 -34.99
N VAL A 30 10.69 12.25 -34.64
CA VAL A 30 10.03 11.39 -33.65
C VAL A 30 10.17 9.90 -33.96
N ASN A 31 10.05 9.50 -35.23
CA ASN A 31 10.20 8.10 -35.65
C ASN A 31 11.61 7.55 -35.41
N HIS A 32 12.64 8.37 -35.64
CA HIS A 32 14.02 7.96 -35.37
C HIS A 32 14.23 7.76 -33.87
N MET A 33 13.70 8.66 -33.04
CA MET A 33 13.83 8.57 -31.59
C MET A 33 13.05 7.39 -31.01
N VAL A 34 11.85 7.09 -31.54
CA VAL A 34 11.11 5.86 -31.21
C VAL A 34 11.92 4.61 -31.52
N TRP A 35 12.57 4.57 -32.69
CA TRP A 35 13.46 3.46 -33.04
C TRP A 35 14.63 3.35 -32.05
N THR A 36 15.30 4.46 -31.74
CA THR A 36 16.42 4.50 -30.78
C THR A 36 16.00 3.94 -29.42
N VAL A 37 14.92 4.42 -28.82
CA VAL A 37 14.51 3.95 -27.48
C VAL A 37 14.11 2.48 -27.49
N LYS A 38 13.51 1.97 -28.56
CA LYS A 38 13.15 0.54 -28.65
C LYS A 38 14.35 -0.40 -28.74
N GLN A 39 15.52 0.07 -29.19
CA GLN A 39 16.75 -0.72 -29.21
C GLN A 39 17.47 -0.70 -27.86
N SER A 40 17.34 0.37 -27.08
CA SER A 40 18.04 0.54 -25.81
C SER A 40 17.42 -0.22 -24.63
N LEU A 41 16.25 -0.84 -24.79
CA LEU A 41 15.57 -1.57 -23.73
C LEU A 41 16.15 -2.98 -23.53
N ILE A 42 16.55 -3.28 -22.30
CA ILE A 42 16.80 -4.63 -21.77
C ILE A 42 15.47 -5.13 -21.18
N GLU A 43 15.18 -6.44 -21.23
CA GLU A 43 13.93 -7.03 -20.70
C GLU A 43 13.61 -6.51 -19.29
N SER A 44 12.43 -5.89 -19.13
CA SER A 44 12.01 -5.26 -17.88
C SER A 44 11.52 -6.29 -16.87
N LYS A 45 11.79 -6.04 -15.58
CA LYS A 45 11.34 -6.86 -14.44
C LYS A 45 9.88 -6.62 -14.03
N ASP A 46 9.24 -5.61 -14.61
CA ASP A 46 7.88 -5.15 -14.31
C ASP A 46 6.90 -5.48 -15.47
N ASP A 47 5.60 -5.47 -15.21
CA ASP A 47 4.50 -5.83 -16.15
C ASP A 47 4.27 -4.81 -17.30
N LEU A 48 5.25 -3.96 -17.60
CA LEU A 48 5.16 -3.01 -18.72
C LEU A 48 5.47 -3.70 -20.04
N SER A 49 4.63 -3.46 -21.05
CA SER A 49 4.94 -3.85 -22.41
C SER A 49 6.15 -3.08 -22.94
N LYS A 50 6.77 -3.59 -24.01
CA LYS A 50 7.89 -2.89 -24.67
C LYS A 50 7.48 -1.48 -25.11
N ASP A 51 6.27 -1.30 -25.64
CA ASP A 51 5.74 0.01 -26.06
C ASP A 51 5.53 0.96 -24.88
N GLU A 52 5.03 0.44 -23.75
CA GLU A 52 4.81 1.21 -22.53
C GLU A 52 6.12 1.71 -21.93
N SER A 53 7.09 0.81 -21.77
CA SER A 53 8.43 1.16 -21.29
C SER A 53 9.12 2.15 -22.25
N SER A 54 9.03 1.91 -23.56
CA SER A 54 9.59 2.80 -24.58
C SER A 54 8.95 4.19 -24.56
N SER A 55 7.66 4.29 -24.24
CA SER A 55 6.96 5.58 -24.17
C SER A 55 7.51 6.46 -23.03
N ILE A 56 7.89 5.83 -21.90
CA ILE A 56 8.51 6.51 -20.76
C ILE A 56 9.95 6.91 -21.08
N MET A 57 10.70 6.01 -21.72
CA MET A 57 12.06 6.34 -22.13
C MET A 57 12.09 7.44 -23.20
N LEU A 58 11.12 7.48 -24.12
CA LEU A 58 10.98 8.57 -25.09
C LEU A 58 10.66 9.91 -24.42
N TYR A 59 9.87 9.90 -23.34
CA TYR A 59 9.57 11.11 -22.58
C TYR A 59 10.83 11.67 -21.92
N THR A 60 11.66 10.81 -21.33
CA THR A 60 12.83 11.21 -20.53
C THR A 60 14.07 11.52 -21.37
N LEU A 61 14.13 11.02 -22.61
CA LEU A 61 15.22 11.30 -23.53
C LEU A 61 15.28 12.78 -23.89
N GLU A 62 16.39 13.42 -23.54
CA GLU A 62 16.74 14.75 -24.06
C GLU A 62 17.49 14.60 -25.38
N TRP A 63 17.08 15.34 -26.42
CA TRP A 63 17.82 15.38 -27.67
C TRP A 63 18.10 16.82 -28.13
N PRO A 64 19.17 17.06 -28.91
CA PRO A 64 19.54 18.41 -29.32
C PRO A 64 18.63 18.95 -30.44
N PRO A 65 18.15 20.21 -30.34
CA PRO A 65 18.25 21.11 -29.18
C PRO A 65 17.19 20.78 -28.09
N PRO A 66 17.48 21.03 -26.79
CA PRO A 66 16.62 20.58 -25.69
C PRO A 66 15.17 21.10 -25.70
N ASP A 67 14.93 22.29 -26.27
CA ASP A 67 13.59 22.87 -26.42
C ASP A 67 12.73 22.12 -27.47
N LYS A 68 13.37 21.29 -28.30
CA LYS A 68 12.72 20.42 -29.29
C LYS A 68 12.62 18.96 -28.84
N SER A 69 13.08 18.63 -27.62
CA SER A 69 12.87 17.32 -27.00
C SER A 69 11.39 16.99 -26.87
N PHE A 70 11.07 15.69 -26.89
CA PHE A 70 9.70 15.19 -26.81
C PHE A 70 8.92 15.78 -25.64
N TYR A 71 9.49 15.72 -24.43
CA TYR A 71 8.85 16.24 -23.22
C TYR A 71 8.65 17.76 -23.26
N SER A 72 9.58 18.51 -23.87
CA SER A 72 9.52 19.96 -23.97
C SER A 72 8.29 20.38 -24.75
N ILE A 73 8.09 19.79 -25.93
CA ILE A 73 6.96 20.09 -26.81
C ILE A 73 5.64 19.62 -26.16
N LEU A 74 5.58 18.41 -25.61
CA LEU A 74 4.39 17.89 -24.94
C LEU A 74 3.97 18.79 -23.77
N ASN A 75 4.91 19.14 -22.89
CA ASN A 75 4.65 19.96 -21.72
C ASN A 75 4.27 21.40 -22.08
N GLU A 76 4.74 21.93 -23.22
CA GLU A 76 4.25 23.19 -23.78
C GLU A 76 2.76 23.08 -24.15
N LYS A 77 2.37 22.01 -24.87
CA LYS A 77 0.96 21.81 -25.29
C LYS A 77 0.03 21.57 -24.11
N LEU A 78 0.50 20.88 -23.08
CA LEU A 78 -0.24 20.68 -21.83
C LEU A 78 -0.52 22.00 -21.08
N ARG A 79 0.37 23.00 -21.19
CA ARG A 79 0.21 24.34 -20.59
C ARG A 79 -0.57 25.32 -21.49
N SER A 80 -0.75 25.00 -22.76
CA SER A 80 -1.44 25.87 -23.73
C SER A 80 -2.90 26.10 -23.35
N GLN A 81 -3.37 27.34 -23.53
CA GLN A 81 -4.78 27.67 -23.38
C GLN A 81 -5.65 27.03 -24.47
N ASN A 82 -5.07 26.77 -25.65
CA ASN A 82 -5.75 26.12 -26.75
C ASN A 82 -5.64 24.59 -26.62
N ARG A 83 -6.60 23.96 -25.94
CA ARG A 83 -6.65 22.50 -25.75
C ARG A 83 -6.67 21.68 -27.04
N ARG A 84 -7.09 22.24 -28.17
CA ARG A 84 -7.08 21.52 -29.46
C ARG A 84 -5.67 21.17 -29.92
N GLN A 85 -4.66 21.92 -29.46
CA GLN A 85 -3.26 21.60 -29.75
C GLN A 85 -2.79 20.28 -29.09
N LEU A 86 -3.53 19.79 -28.09
CA LEU A 86 -3.24 18.54 -27.41
C LEU A 86 -3.86 17.33 -28.12
N THR A 87 -4.86 17.52 -28.98
CA THR A 87 -5.58 16.44 -29.66
C THR A 87 -4.65 15.48 -30.44
N PRO A 88 -3.63 15.94 -31.18
CA PRO A 88 -2.67 15.04 -31.84
C PRO A 88 -1.90 14.14 -30.86
N TRP A 89 -1.78 14.54 -29.60
CA TRP A 89 -1.04 13.82 -28.56
C TRP A 89 -1.88 12.77 -27.84
N PHE A 90 -3.17 12.64 -28.16
CA PHE A 90 -4.08 11.81 -27.37
C PHE A 90 -3.71 10.32 -27.39
N LEU A 91 -3.27 9.78 -28.54
CA LEU A 91 -2.81 8.38 -28.60
C LEU A 91 -1.54 8.17 -27.75
N TYR A 92 -0.57 9.09 -27.84
CA TYR A 92 0.62 9.04 -26.99
C TYR A 92 0.27 9.20 -25.50
N LEU A 93 -0.56 10.17 -25.13
CA LEU A 93 -1.00 10.37 -23.75
C LEU A 93 -1.75 9.15 -23.20
N ARG A 94 -2.55 8.48 -24.03
CA ARG A 94 -3.25 7.24 -23.67
C ARG A 94 -2.25 6.13 -23.33
N LEU A 95 -1.25 5.90 -24.18
CA LEU A 95 -0.20 4.89 -23.96
C LEU A 95 0.66 5.25 -22.75
N PHE A 96 1.16 6.48 -22.69
CA PHE A 96 2.09 6.95 -21.67
C PHE A 96 1.47 6.99 -20.27
N ILE A 97 0.25 7.53 -20.12
CA ILE A 97 -0.44 7.54 -18.83
C ILE A 97 -0.84 6.13 -18.41
N HIS A 98 -1.16 5.24 -19.35
CA HIS A 98 -1.38 3.84 -19.06
C HIS A 98 -0.11 3.14 -18.56
N ALA A 99 1.04 3.37 -19.20
CA ALA A 99 2.34 2.88 -18.74
C ALA A 99 2.65 3.35 -17.30
N LEU A 100 2.54 4.65 -17.03
CA LEU A 100 2.74 5.22 -15.70
C LEU A 100 1.74 4.68 -14.66
N SER A 101 0.54 4.30 -15.07
CA SER A 101 -0.47 3.74 -14.17
C SER A 101 -0.07 2.36 -13.63
N LYS A 102 0.67 1.57 -14.41
CA LYS A 102 1.19 0.25 -14.04
C LYS A 102 2.40 0.31 -13.11
N LEU A 103 3.15 1.41 -13.12
CA LEU A 103 4.30 1.59 -12.24
C LEU A 103 3.87 1.79 -10.78
N PRO A 104 4.65 1.31 -9.80
CA PRO A 104 4.38 1.57 -8.40
C PRO A 104 4.38 3.09 -8.10
N PRO A 105 3.56 3.57 -7.15
CA PRO A 105 3.72 4.92 -6.64
C PRO A 105 5.10 5.07 -5.99
N SER A 106 5.68 6.27 -6.07
CA SER A 106 6.95 6.56 -5.40
C SER A 106 6.80 6.32 -3.89
N VAL A 107 7.77 5.62 -3.29
CA VAL A 107 7.84 5.41 -1.83
C VAL A 107 8.13 6.71 -1.09
N HIS A 108 8.67 7.71 -1.79
CA HIS A 108 9.03 9.01 -1.24
C HIS A 108 7.82 9.94 -1.23
N ARG A 109 7.40 10.35 -0.02
CA ARG A 109 6.32 11.34 0.15
C ARG A 109 6.75 12.78 -0.13
N VAL A 110 8.07 13.01 -0.14
CA VAL A 110 8.68 14.31 -0.40
C VAL A 110 9.65 14.13 -1.57
N ILE A 111 9.43 14.90 -2.63
CA ILE A 111 10.27 14.93 -3.83
C ILE A 111 10.65 16.36 -4.17
N TYR A 112 11.70 16.52 -4.97
CA TYR A 112 12.27 17.82 -5.27
C TYR A 112 12.28 18.11 -6.76
N ARG A 113 12.06 19.37 -7.12
CA ARG A 113 12.20 19.85 -8.49
C ARG A 113 12.97 21.16 -8.53
N GLY A 114 14.08 21.18 -9.27
CA GLY A 114 14.88 22.38 -9.47
C GLY A 114 14.61 23.04 -10.82
N VAL A 115 14.58 24.37 -10.86
CA VAL A 115 14.44 25.16 -12.11
C VAL A 115 15.35 26.39 -12.07
N LYS A 116 15.96 26.74 -13.22
CA LYS A 116 16.84 27.92 -13.39
C LYS A 116 16.06 29.20 -13.70
N LEU A 117 15.01 29.46 -12.92
CA LEU A 117 14.18 30.66 -13.01
C LEU A 117 13.75 31.08 -11.60
N ASP A 118 13.52 32.37 -11.41
CA ASP A 118 12.85 32.90 -10.22
C ASP A 118 11.32 32.75 -10.37
N PHE A 119 10.71 32.03 -9.42
CA PHE A 119 9.27 31.87 -9.33
C PHE A 119 8.67 32.35 -8.01
N ALA A 120 9.45 32.99 -7.12
CA ALA A 120 9.00 33.34 -5.78
C ALA A 120 7.71 34.18 -5.79
N SER A 121 7.66 35.18 -6.68
CA SER A 121 6.48 36.06 -6.84
C SER A 121 5.22 35.35 -7.37
N ARG A 122 5.37 34.18 -8.01
CA ARG A 122 4.26 33.42 -8.59
C ARG A 122 3.62 32.43 -7.62
N TYR A 123 4.35 32.01 -6.59
CA TYR A 123 3.92 31.02 -5.62
C TYR A 123 3.92 31.61 -4.21
N CYS A 124 3.00 32.54 -3.95
CA CYS A 124 2.82 33.12 -2.63
C CYS A 124 2.17 32.11 -1.67
N GLU A 125 2.54 32.17 -0.40
CA GLU A 125 2.00 31.32 0.65
C GLU A 125 0.48 31.33 0.72
N GLY A 126 -0.12 30.16 0.93
CA GLY A 126 -1.56 29.98 1.02
C GLY A 126 -2.28 29.84 -0.33
N ASN A 127 -1.63 30.22 -1.45
CA ASN A 127 -2.25 30.12 -2.76
C ASN A 127 -2.34 28.68 -3.27
N ASN A 128 -3.44 28.38 -3.97
CA ASN A 128 -3.62 27.13 -4.69
C ASN A 128 -3.37 27.34 -6.19
N PHE A 129 -2.72 26.38 -6.84
CA PHE A 129 -2.44 26.43 -8.28
C PHE A 129 -2.45 25.03 -8.88
N VAL A 130 -2.44 24.95 -10.21
CA VAL A 130 -2.41 23.69 -10.96
C VAL A 130 -1.15 23.62 -11.82
N TRP A 131 -0.41 22.53 -11.71
CA TRP A 131 0.63 22.18 -12.68
C TRP A 131 0.03 21.34 -13.79
N TRP A 132 -0.14 21.96 -14.95
CA TRP A 132 -0.80 21.34 -16.10
C TRP A 132 0.09 20.40 -16.89
N ALA A 133 1.40 20.53 -16.79
CA ALA A 133 2.38 19.66 -17.44
C ALA A 133 2.80 18.53 -16.51
N PHE A 134 3.33 17.44 -17.08
CA PHE A 134 4.12 16.49 -16.31
C PHE A 134 5.32 17.20 -15.70
N SER A 135 5.73 16.77 -14.51
CA SER A 135 6.85 17.39 -13.80
C SER A 135 7.86 16.33 -13.36
N SER A 136 9.00 16.27 -14.05
CA SER A 136 10.16 15.49 -13.64
C SER A 136 10.72 16.04 -12.33
N CYS A 137 10.90 15.15 -11.37
CA CYS A 137 11.38 15.44 -10.02
C CYS A 137 12.42 14.38 -9.66
N THR A 138 13.09 14.57 -8.52
CA THR A 138 14.00 13.59 -7.94
C THR A 138 13.64 13.35 -6.48
N SER A 139 13.85 12.13 -5.99
CA SER A 139 13.72 11.81 -4.57
C SER A 139 14.95 12.21 -3.74
N SER A 140 16.06 12.59 -4.40
CA SER A 140 17.31 12.94 -3.73
C SER A 140 17.69 14.40 -3.97
N ILE A 141 17.76 15.18 -2.89
CA ILE A 141 18.14 16.60 -2.97
C ILE A 141 19.55 16.81 -3.56
N GLY A 142 20.46 15.84 -3.40
CA GLY A 142 21.83 15.92 -3.93
C GLY A 142 21.89 15.91 -5.46
N VAL A 143 20.89 15.34 -6.13
CA VAL A 143 20.80 15.32 -7.60
C VAL A 143 20.46 16.70 -8.16
N LEU A 144 19.82 17.57 -7.38
CA LEU A 144 19.41 18.91 -7.83
C LEU A 144 20.58 19.82 -8.19
N GLU A 145 21.77 19.61 -7.59
CA GLU A 145 22.94 20.45 -7.86
C GLU A 145 23.31 20.42 -9.35
N ASN A 146 23.17 19.25 -9.99
CA ASN A 146 23.39 19.07 -11.43
C ASN A 146 22.29 19.75 -12.27
N CYS A 147 21.06 19.81 -11.77
CA CYS A 147 19.91 20.38 -12.49
C CYS A 147 19.89 21.91 -12.47
N ILE A 148 20.22 22.56 -11.34
CA ILE A 148 20.07 24.02 -11.18
C ILE A 148 21.41 24.79 -11.21
N GLY A 149 22.53 24.14 -10.90
CA GLY A 149 23.83 24.81 -10.78
C GLY A 149 23.93 25.79 -9.59
N LYS A 150 25.06 26.51 -9.50
CA LYS A 150 25.40 27.35 -8.34
C LYS A 150 25.04 28.84 -8.47
N ASN A 151 24.76 29.29 -9.69
CA ASN A 151 24.65 30.72 -10.02
C ASN A 151 23.36 31.02 -10.79
N GLY A 152 22.95 32.29 -10.79
CA GLY A 152 21.75 32.76 -11.47
C GLY A 152 20.48 32.52 -10.65
N GLN A 153 19.37 33.06 -11.17
CA GLN A 153 18.06 32.91 -10.56
C GLN A 153 17.58 31.46 -10.64
N ARG A 154 17.22 30.88 -9.50
CA ARG A 154 16.85 29.47 -9.38
C ARG A 154 15.83 29.26 -8.28
N THR A 155 14.97 28.27 -8.50
CA THR A 155 13.93 27.88 -7.56
C THR A 155 14.00 26.38 -7.32
N ILE A 156 13.97 25.96 -6.06
CA ILE A 156 13.76 24.56 -5.65
C ILE A 156 12.34 24.44 -5.12
N PHE A 157 11.56 23.52 -5.70
CA PHE A 157 10.30 23.09 -5.14
C PHE A 157 10.52 21.88 -4.27
N ASN A 158 10.08 21.97 -3.02
CA ASN A 158 9.96 20.85 -2.10
C ASN A 158 8.49 20.41 -2.11
N ILE A 159 8.24 19.20 -2.57
CA ILE A 159 6.90 18.78 -3.00
C ILE A 159 6.47 17.61 -2.15
N THR A 160 5.45 17.82 -1.31
CA THR A 160 4.76 16.73 -0.61
C THR A 160 3.63 16.20 -1.49
N CYS A 161 3.71 14.96 -1.95
CA CYS A 161 2.75 14.39 -2.90
C CYS A 161 2.55 12.88 -2.69
N ASN A 162 1.43 12.36 -3.19
CA ASN A 162 1.12 10.92 -3.17
C ASN A 162 0.96 10.33 -4.57
N SER A 163 0.91 11.17 -5.62
CA SER A 163 0.61 10.75 -6.99
C SER A 163 1.83 10.50 -7.88
N ALA A 164 3.04 10.77 -7.38
CA ALA A 164 4.27 10.65 -8.16
C ALA A 164 4.62 9.18 -8.46
N LYS A 165 5.20 8.93 -9.63
CA LYS A 165 5.59 7.59 -10.09
C LYS A 165 7.11 7.51 -10.21
N ASP A 166 7.69 6.47 -9.62
CA ASP A 166 9.11 6.18 -9.84
C ASP A 166 9.27 5.65 -11.27
N ILE A 167 10.04 6.36 -12.08
CA ILE A 167 10.33 5.97 -13.47
C ILE A 167 11.82 5.69 -13.67
N SER A 168 12.61 5.58 -12.61
CA SER A 168 14.07 5.42 -12.68
C SER A 168 14.51 4.22 -13.52
N GLN A 169 13.77 3.11 -13.48
CA GLN A 169 14.06 1.90 -14.25
C GLN A 169 13.68 1.99 -15.74
N HIS A 170 12.93 3.02 -16.13
CA HIS A 170 12.42 3.24 -17.48
C HIS A 170 12.85 4.59 -18.07
N SER A 171 13.60 5.40 -17.30
CA SER A 171 14.19 6.64 -17.76
C SER A 171 15.41 6.35 -18.61
N TYR A 172 15.66 7.21 -19.61
CA TYR A 172 16.89 7.15 -20.39
C TYR A 172 18.14 7.44 -19.53
N TYR A 173 17.96 8.09 -18.36
CA TYR A 173 19.01 8.40 -17.40
C TYR A 173 18.70 7.79 -16.01
N PRO A 174 18.93 6.48 -15.81
CA PRO A 174 18.54 5.79 -14.57
C PRO A 174 19.16 6.37 -13.28
N ASP A 175 20.36 6.94 -13.39
CA ASP A 175 21.11 7.52 -12.26
C ASP A 175 20.45 8.77 -11.65
N GLU A 176 19.55 9.44 -12.40
CA GLU A 176 18.85 10.63 -11.91
C GLU A 176 17.78 10.30 -10.85
N LYS A 177 17.47 9.01 -10.66
CA LYS A 177 16.39 8.52 -9.77
C LYS A 177 15.09 9.29 -10.01
N GLU A 178 14.76 9.41 -11.30
CA GLU A 178 13.69 10.28 -11.75
C GLU A 178 12.33 9.80 -11.23
N VAL A 179 11.60 10.73 -10.63
CA VAL A 179 10.23 10.55 -10.18
C VAL A 179 9.35 11.52 -10.95
N LEU A 180 8.30 11.02 -11.60
CA LEU A 180 7.43 11.81 -12.46
C LEU A 180 6.09 12.12 -11.79
N LEU A 181 5.73 13.39 -11.73
CA LEU A 181 4.37 13.82 -11.39
C LEU A 181 3.50 13.88 -12.63
N TYR A 182 2.28 13.36 -12.51
CA TYR A 182 1.24 13.49 -13.51
C TYR A 182 0.89 14.96 -13.81
N PRO A 183 0.33 15.26 -15.00
CA PRO A 183 -0.16 16.58 -15.34
C PRO A 183 -1.48 16.86 -14.60
N ALA A 184 -1.87 18.12 -14.61
CA ALA A 184 -3.11 18.63 -14.05
C ALA A 184 -3.28 18.33 -12.53
N ARG A 185 -2.18 18.36 -11.77
CA ARG A 185 -2.20 18.23 -10.30
C ARG A 185 -2.34 19.58 -9.63
N GLN A 186 -3.16 19.63 -8.57
CA GLN A 186 -3.38 20.83 -7.78
C GLN A 186 -2.49 20.83 -6.54
N PHE A 187 -1.92 21.98 -6.23
CA PHE A 187 -1.02 22.18 -5.10
C PHE A 187 -1.40 23.42 -4.32
N LYS A 188 -1.10 23.40 -3.02
CA LYS A 188 -1.10 24.56 -2.14
C LYS A 188 0.34 24.94 -1.79
N VAL A 189 0.66 26.23 -1.83
CA VAL A 189 1.92 26.76 -1.29
C VAL A 189 1.82 26.80 0.23
N ASN A 190 2.70 26.06 0.90
CA ASN A 190 2.78 26.04 2.36
C ASN A 190 3.68 27.14 2.90
N SER A 191 4.82 27.38 2.25
CA SER A 191 5.82 28.36 2.65
C SER A 191 6.77 28.67 1.49
N SER A 192 7.43 29.82 1.54
CA SER A 192 8.51 30.20 0.63
C SER A 192 9.65 30.83 1.41
N LEU A 193 10.88 30.53 1.00
CA LEU A 193 12.11 31.00 1.62
C LEU A 193 13.06 31.53 0.55
N ASP A 194 13.47 32.79 0.67
CA ASP A 194 14.64 33.34 -0.05
C ASP A 194 15.91 33.00 0.74
N THR A 195 16.80 32.23 0.13
CA THR A 195 18.08 31.82 0.76
C THR A 195 19.24 32.74 0.39
N GLY A 196 18.97 33.81 -0.37
CA GLY A 196 19.98 34.69 -0.95
C GLY A 196 20.63 34.09 -2.20
N ASN A 197 21.50 34.88 -2.84
CA ASN A 197 22.24 34.49 -4.05
C ASN A 197 21.37 33.99 -5.21
N GLY A 198 20.15 34.51 -5.31
CA GLY A 198 19.18 34.16 -6.35
C GLY A 198 18.59 32.76 -6.21
N LEU A 199 18.63 32.14 -5.03
CA LEU A 199 17.99 30.85 -4.76
C LEU A 199 16.77 31.00 -3.85
N HIS A 200 15.62 30.56 -4.38
CA HIS A 200 14.38 30.43 -3.62
C HIS A 200 14.01 28.97 -3.39
N ILE A 201 13.47 28.68 -2.22
CA ILE A 201 12.86 27.39 -1.89
C ILE A 201 11.37 27.60 -1.70
N ILE A 202 10.55 26.75 -2.31
CA ILE A 202 9.09 26.84 -2.26
C ILE A 202 8.55 25.48 -1.82
N ASP A 203 7.95 25.44 -0.64
CA ASP A 203 7.31 24.24 -0.10
C ASP A 203 5.86 24.18 -0.60
N ILE A 204 5.53 23.10 -1.30
CA ILE A 204 4.20 22.89 -1.84
C ILE A 204 3.67 21.51 -1.44
N LYS A 205 2.36 21.41 -1.26
CA LYS A 205 1.67 20.16 -0.95
C LYS A 205 0.58 19.89 -1.98
N GLU A 206 0.59 18.69 -2.54
CA GLU A 206 -0.48 18.20 -3.40
C GLU A 206 -1.80 18.17 -2.64
N ILE A 207 -2.85 18.72 -3.26
CA ILE A 207 -4.21 18.73 -2.74
C ILE A 207 -5.16 18.15 -3.78
N GLU A 208 -6.25 17.56 -3.30
CA GLU A 208 -7.29 17.06 -4.19
C GLU A 208 -8.12 18.22 -4.75
N PRO A 209 -8.25 18.35 -6.09
CA PRO A 209 -9.13 19.35 -6.67
C PRO A 209 -10.60 19.01 -6.43
N PRO A 210 -11.50 20.01 -6.39
CA PRO A 210 -12.93 19.78 -6.21
C PRO A 210 -13.56 18.98 -7.37
N PHE A 211 -12.91 18.99 -8.54
CA PHE A 211 -13.29 18.22 -9.72
C PHE A 211 -12.04 17.63 -10.37
N SER A 212 -12.17 16.44 -10.95
CA SER A 212 -11.06 15.81 -11.66
C SER A 212 -10.60 16.65 -12.86
N LEU A 213 -9.34 17.05 -12.86
CA LEU A 213 -8.72 17.85 -13.92
C LEU A 213 -8.13 16.98 -15.05
N ILE A 214 -8.03 15.67 -14.84
CA ILE A 214 -7.56 14.67 -15.80
C ILE A 214 -8.10 13.27 -15.43
N ARG A 215 -8.56 12.51 -16.41
CA ARG A 215 -9.11 11.16 -16.21
C ARG A 215 -8.07 10.08 -16.43
N PHE A 216 -7.77 9.29 -15.41
CA PHE A 216 -6.87 8.15 -15.57
C PHE A 216 -7.65 6.96 -16.14
N PRO A 217 -7.26 6.42 -17.31
CA PRO A 217 -7.95 5.26 -17.88
C PRO A 217 -7.82 4.06 -16.94
N PRO A 218 -8.90 3.29 -16.72
CA PRO A 218 -8.83 2.06 -15.95
C PRO A 218 -7.88 1.07 -16.64
N THR A 219 -7.04 0.37 -15.89
CA THR A 219 -6.18 -0.67 -16.44
C THR A 219 -7.04 -1.80 -16.98
N GLU A 220 -7.09 -1.96 -18.32
CA GLU A 220 -7.85 -3.02 -18.98
C GLU A 220 -7.37 -4.40 -18.49
N LYS A 221 -8.32 -5.22 -18.01
CA LYS A 221 -8.11 -6.65 -17.80
C LYS A 221 -8.39 -7.35 -19.13
N PRO A 222 -7.61 -8.36 -19.54
CA PRO A 222 -7.92 -9.14 -20.74
C PRO A 222 -9.29 -9.82 -20.60
N ASN A 223 -10.07 -9.75 -21.68
CA ASN A 223 -11.43 -10.22 -21.83
C ASN A 223 -11.64 -11.64 -21.30
N ILE A 224 -12.61 -11.80 -20.38
CA ILE A 224 -13.42 -13.00 -20.27
C ILE A 224 -14.88 -12.57 -20.42
N ASP A 225 -15.58 -13.39 -21.18
CA ASP A 225 -16.78 -13.16 -21.95
C ASP A 225 -17.95 -12.40 -21.31
N SER A 226 -18.73 -11.82 -22.22
CA SER A 226 -19.88 -10.96 -21.96
C SER A 226 -21.01 -11.64 -21.17
N SER A 227 -21.44 -11.01 -20.06
CA SER A 227 -22.85 -10.63 -19.82
C SER A 227 -23.04 -9.99 -18.43
N VAL A 228 -23.96 -9.00 -18.39
CA VAL A 228 -24.58 -8.34 -17.22
C VAL A 228 -23.87 -7.11 -16.60
N LYS A 229 -24.21 -5.95 -17.17
CA LYS A 229 -24.71 -4.69 -16.57
C LYS A 229 -24.16 -4.19 -15.19
N HIS A 230 -23.70 -2.93 -15.25
CA HIS A 230 -23.50 -1.92 -14.20
C HIS A 230 -22.40 -2.15 -13.15
N LYS A 231 -21.26 -1.46 -13.28
CA LYS A 231 -20.37 -1.16 -12.15
C LYS A 231 -20.44 0.32 -11.76
N LYS A 232 -21.12 0.54 -10.62
CA LYS A 232 -21.06 1.71 -9.73
C LYS A 232 -19.59 2.07 -9.42
N SER A 233 -19.33 3.35 -9.18
CA SER A 233 -18.08 3.79 -8.53
C SER A 233 -17.90 3.03 -7.21
N LEU A 234 -16.73 2.45 -6.97
CA LEU A 234 -16.41 1.82 -5.69
C LEU A 234 -16.54 2.86 -4.59
N SER A 235 -17.39 2.57 -3.62
CA SER A 235 -17.51 3.36 -2.40
C SER A 235 -16.23 3.20 -1.55
N ALA A 236 -15.95 4.11 -0.62
CA ALA A 236 -14.79 3.97 0.29
C ALA A 236 -14.80 2.63 1.08
N THR A 237 -15.98 2.01 1.22
CA THR A 237 -16.17 0.66 1.79
C THR A 237 -15.70 -0.48 0.89
N ASP A 238 -15.57 -0.25 -0.41
CA ASP A 238 -15.12 -1.27 -1.37
C ASP A 238 -13.59 -1.27 -1.55
N GLN A 239 -12.90 -0.18 -1.16
CA GLN A 239 -11.45 -0.02 -1.33
C GLN A 239 -10.63 -0.53 -0.13
N PHE A 240 -11.17 -0.47 1.08
CA PHE A 240 -10.46 -0.87 2.30
C PHE A 240 -11.13 -2.10 2.92
N ILE A 241 -10.31 -3.04 3.41
CA ILE A 241 -10.75 -4.17 4.21
C ILE A 241 -10.16 -3.96 5.60
N ASN A 242 -10.93 -3.35 6.49
CA ASN A 242 -10.56 -3.05 7.87
C ASN A 242 -10.86 -4.25 8.77
N ILE A 243 -9.81 -4.84 9.34
CA ILE A 243 -9.89 -5.99 10.25
C ILE A 243 -9.36 -5.58 11.60
N LEU A 244 -10.19 -5.66 12.64
CA LEU A 244 -9.79 -5.40 14.02
C LEU A 244 -9.23 -6.67 14.67
N LEU A 245 -8.00 -6.63 15.18
CA LEU A 245 -7.33 -7.78 15.79
C LEU A 245 -7.30 -7.66 17.32
N LEU A 246 -7.94 -8.59 18.02
CA LEU A 246 -8.07 -8.63 19.48
C LEU A 246 -7.49 -9.95 20.02
N GLY A 247 -7.02 -9.97 21.26
CA GLY A 247 -6.49 -11.19 21.88
C GLY A 247 -5.48 -10.89 22.99
N GLU A 248 -5.23 -11.88 23.82
CA GLU A 248 -4.37 -11.80 25.00
C GLU A 248 -2.89 -11.55 24.66
N LYS A 249 -2.09 -11.28 25.69
CA LYS A 249 -0.64 -11.17 25.55
C LYS A 249 -0.07 -12.55 25.21
N GLY A 250 0.90 -12.60 24.30
CA GLY A 250 1.54 -13.87 23.92
C GLY A 250 0.74 -14.74 22.94
N VAL A 251 -0.52 -14.40 22.62
CA VAL A 251 -1.36 -15.14 21.66
C VAL A 251 -0.83 -15.14 20.21
N GLY A 252 0.29 -14.46 19.92
CA GLY A 252 0.89 -14.43 18.58
C GLY A 252 0.31 -13.38 17.64
N LYS A 253 -0.33 -12.32 18.14
CA LYS A 253 -0.93 -11.24 17.34
C LYS A 253 0.05 -10.55 16.38
N SER A 254 1.22 -10.16 16.87
CA SER A 254 2.29 -9.55 16.05
C SER A 254 2.84 -10.52 15.01
N THR A 255 2.97 -11.80 15.37
CA THR A 255 3.40 -12.85 14.46
C THR A 255 2.36 -13.03 13.35
N PHE A 256 1.08 -13.12 13.70
CA PHE A 256 -0.03 -13.23 12.75
C PHE A 256 -0.06 -12.08 11.73
N ILE A 257 0.14 -10.83 12.15
CA ILE A 257 0.16 -9.67 11.23
C ILE A 257 1.19 -9.86 10.12
N ASN A 258 2.40 -10.28 10.47
CA ASN A 258 3.48 -10.48 9.51
C ASN A 258 3.30 -11.79 8.72
N ALA A 259 2.96 -12.89 9.40
CA ALA A 259 2.73 -14.19 8.79
C ALA A 259 1.62 -14.10 7.72
N PHE A 260 0.48 -13.49 8.06
CA PHE A 260 -0.65 -13.31 7.15
C PHE A 260 -0.27 -12.51 5.90
N ALA A 261 0.49 -11.43 6.04
CA ALA A 261 0.99 -10.67 4.89
C ALA A 261 1.92 -11.50 3.99
N ASN A 262 2.79 -12.33 4.57
CA ASN A 262 3.68 -13.21 3.80
C ASN A 262 2.93 -14.37 3.14
N TYR A 263 1.95 -14.97 3.80
CA TYR A 263 1.10 -16.03 3.22
C TYR A 263 0.25 -15.51 2.05
N LEU A 264 -0.13 -14.23 2.07
CA LEU A 264 -0.79 -13.59 0.92
C LEU A 264 0.18 -13.20 -0.19
N THR A 265 1.49 -13.09 0.09
CA THR A 265 2.51 -12.66 -0.88
C THR A 265 3.20 -13.84 -1.57
N PHE A 266 3.53 -14.88 -0.81
CA PHE A 266 4.36 -15.99 -1.28
C PHE A 266 3.60 -17.31 -1.16
N LYS A 267 3.48 -18.02 -2.28
CA LYS A 267 2.74 -19.28 -2.35
C LYS A 267 3.49 -20.43 -1.66
N THR A 268 4.82 -20.37 -1.60
CA THR A 268 5.67 -21.41 -1.02
C THR A 268 6.78 -20.78 -0.18
N VAL A 269 7.36 -21.57 0.73
CA VAL A 269 8.47 -21.12 1.59
C VAL A 269 9.69 -20.76 0.75
N GLU A 270 9.99 -21.50 -0.31
CA GLU A 270 11.16 -21.27 -1.18
C GLU A 270 11.06 -19.93 -1.91
N GLN A 271 9.85 -19.56 -2.34
CA GLN A 271 9.59 -18.23 -2.91
C GLN A 271 9.80 -17.13 -1.87
N ALA A 272 9.41 -17.38 -0.62
CA ALA A 272 9.59 -16.42 0.46
C ALA A 272 11.06 -16.32 0.90
N GLN A 273 11.81 -17.42 0.86
CA GLN A 273 13.22 -17.49 1.21
C GLN A 273 14.10 -16.76 0.18
N SER A 274 13.79 -16.91 -1.11
CA SER A 274 14.52 -16.26 -2.22
C SER A 274 14.23 -14.76 -2.36
N LYS A 275 13.32 -14.21 -1.55
CA LYS A 275 12.90 -12.80 -1.57
C LYS A 275 13.00 -12.19 -0.19
N ARG A 276 12.89 -10.85 -0.12
CA ARG A 276 12.79 -10.16 1.17
C ARG A 276 11.37 -10.36 1.73
N PRO A 277 11.21 -10.87 2.97
CA PRO A 277 9.90 -11.04 3.60
C PRO A 277 9.20 -9.71 3.81
N VAL A 278 7.87 -9.74 3.82
CA VAL A 278 7.05 -8.58 4.15
C VAL A 278 7.04 -8.41 5.67
N VAL A 279 7.63 -7.31 6.16
CA VAL A 279 7.62 -6.96 7.59
C VAL A 279 6.76 -5.72 7.77
N LEU A 280 5.55 -5.91 8.31
CA LEU A 280 4.61 -4.84 8.63
C LEU A 280 4.84 -4.30 10.05
N LYS A 281 5.12 -5.20 10.99
CA LYS A 281 5.34 -4.87 12.41
C LYS A 281 6.67 -5.47 12.88
N PRO A 282 7.61 -4.68 13.42
CA PRO A 282 8.82 -5.21 14.01
C PRO A 282 8.50 -6.26 15.09
N LEU A 283 9.25 -7.36 15.09
CA LEU A 283 9.05 -8.46 16.04
C LEU A 283 10.37 -9.17 16.37
N SER A 284 10.46 -9.67 17.60
CA SER A 284 11.56 -10.49 18.07
C SER A 284 11.02 -11.75 18.72
N PHE A 285 11.66 -12.90 18.48
CA PHE A 285 11.34 -14.15 19.14
C PHE A 285 12.60 -14.98 19.34
N VAL A 286 12.51 -15.91 20.28
CA VAL A 286 13.60 -16.85 20.56
C VAL A 286 13.30 -18.15 19.83
N THR A 287 14.32 -18.69 19.16
CA THR A 287 14.33 -20.06 18.64
C THR A 287 15.45 -20.85 19.30
N MET A 288 15.35 -22.17 19.28
CA MET A 288 16.38 -23.06 19.82
C MET A 288 17.09 -23.76 18.67
N THR A 289 18.42 -23.85 18.71
CA THR A 289 19.16 -24.68 17.76
C THR A 289 19.05 -26.14 18.16
N ASN A 290 18.74 -26.99 17.17
CA ASN A 290 18.63 -28.43 17.36
C ASN A 290 19.94 -28.95 18.00
N ASP A 291 19.79 -29.77 19.05
CA ASP A 291 20.84 -30.49 19.79
C ASP A 291 21.60 -29.77 20.92
N THR A 292 21.73 -28.44 20.90
CA THR A 292 22.50 -27.73 21.95
C THR A 292 21.63 -27.00 22.98
N PHE A 293 20.31 -26.93 22.75
CA PHE A 293 19.37 -26.10 23.52
C PHE A 293 19.82 -24.63 23.65
N GLN A 294 20.69 -24.16 22.75
CA GLN A 294 21.12 -22.78 22.73
C GLN A 294 20.00 -21.90 22.19
N GLN A 295 19.73 -20.81 22.91
CA GLN A 295 18.74 -19.82 22.52
C GLN A 295 19.37 -18.82 21.55
N GLN A 296 18.71 -18.61 20.43
CA GLN A 296 19.02 -17.53 19.50
C GLN A 296 17.82 -16.58 19.40
N THR A 297 18.08 -15.29 19.55
CA THR A 297 17.04 -14.26 19.39
C THR A 297 17.06 -13.77 17.95
N ILE A 298 15.97 -14.01 17.24
CA ILE A 298 15.76 -13.51 15.88
C ILE A 298 14.96 -12.21 15.99
N THR A 299 15.43 -11.18 15.29
CA THR A 299 14.86 -9.83 15.31
C THR A 299 14.63 -9.36 13.88
N TYR A 300 13.42 -8.89 13.57
CA TYR A 300 13.06 -8.36 12.25
C TYR A 300 12.32 -7.04 12.34
N GLY A 301 12.66 -6.13 11.43
CA GLY A 301 12.14 -4.75 11.38
C GLY A 301 12.98 -3.78 12.20
N ASP A 302 12.87 -2.50 11.89
CA ASP A 302 13.56 -1.45 12.65
C ASP A 302 12.79 -1.18 13.94
N PHE A 303 13.44 -1.48 15.07
CA PHE A 303 12.98 -1.08 16.39
C PHE A 303 13.45 0.36 16.61
N ASP A 304 12.61 1.35 16.29
CA ASP A 304 12.80 2.71 16.81
C ASP A 304 12.90 2.67 18.34
N HIS A 305 13.55 3.66 18.94
CA HIS A 305 13.79 3.78 20.39
C HIS A 305 12.52 3.74 21.29
N ASP A 306 11.31 3.72 20.71
CA ASP A 306 10.00 3.67 21.38
C ASP A 306 9.29 2.30 21.28
N SER A 307 10.03 1.20 21.10
CA SER A 307 9.46 -0.14 20.84
C SER A 307 8.44 -0.65 21.87
N GLU A 308 8.55 -0.28 23.15
CA GLU A 308 7.57 -0.63 24.19
C GLU A 308 6.26 0.19 24.12
N LEU A 309 6.31 1.41 23.58
CA LEU A 309 5.13 2.26 23.37
C LEU A 309 4.31 1.82 22.14
N ILE A 310 4.95 1.19 21.16
CA ILE A 310 4.32 0.73 19.90
C ILE A 310 3.17 -0.26 20.15
N THR A 311 3.22 -1.06 21.23
CA THR A 311 2.17 -2.03 21.61
C THR A 311 1.09 -1.47 22.53
N ARG A 312 1.21 -0.22 23.00
CA ARG A 312 0.28 0.40 23.95
C ARG A 312 -0.86 1.21 23.30
N CYS A 313 -0.85 1.37 21.98
CA CYS A 313 -1.89 2.08 21.24
C CYS A 313 -2.34 1.30 20.01
N CYS A 314 -3.59 1.53 19.57
CA CYS A 314 -4.09 0.96 18.33
C CYS A 314 -3.31 1.47 17.12
N ARG A 315 -2.94 0.57 16.20
CA ARG A 315 -2.17 0.92 14.99
C ARG A 315 -2.69 0.17 13.78
N THR A 316 -2.77 0.84 12.63
CA THR A 316 -3.17 0.20 11.37
C THR A 316 -1.95 -0.12 10.53
N TYR A 317 -1.81 -1.39 10.18
CA TYR A 317 -0.85 -1.88 9.20
C TYR A 317 -1.56 -2.12 7.87
N THR A 318 -1.10 -1.46 6.82
CA THR A 318 -1.75 -1.54 5.51
C THR A 318 -0.94 -2.42 4.57
N PHE A 319 -1.59 -3.42 4.00
CA PHE A 319 -1.03 -4.35 3.03
C PHE A 319 -1.87 -4.32 1.74
N ASN A 320 -1.20 -4.30 0.59
CA ASN A 320 -1.90 -4.29 -0.69
C ASN A 320 -2.19 -5.73 -1.12
N LEU A 321 -3.47 -6.11 -1.21
CA LEU A 321 -3.86 -7.49 -1.55
C LEU A 321 -3.63 -7.84 -3.02
N ASN A 322 -3.64 -6.82 -3.87
CA ASN A 322 -3.56 -6.98 -5.31
C ASN A 322 -2.43 -6.07 -5.79
N GLN A 323 -1.68 -6.52 -6.81
CA GLN A 323 -0.64 -5.72 -7.45
C GLN A 323 -1.17 -4.38 -8.01
N ASN A 324 -2.48 -4.29 -8.27
CA ASN A 324 -3.15 -3.08 -8.78
C ASN A 324 -3.57 -2.07 -7.70
N ASN A 325 -3.28 -2.30 -6.40
CA ASN A 325 -3.64 -1.40 -5.29
C ASN A 325 -5.14 -1.03 -5.14
N GLU A 326 -6.05 -1.75 -5.81
CA GLU A 326 -7.49 -1.48 -5.79
C GLU A 326 -8.15 -1.80 -4.44
N LYS A 327 -7.66 -2.81 -3.72
CA LYS A 327 -8.11 -3.18 -2.37
C LYS A 327 -6.94 -3.23 -1.40
N LYS A 328 -7.06 -2.48 -0.32
CA LYS A 328 -6.09 -2.40 0.77
C LYS A 328 -6.60 -3.17 1.97
N LEU A 329 -5.83 -4.13 2.44
CA LEU A 329 -6.04 -4.79 3.71
C LEU A 329 -5.46 -3.91 4.82
N CYS A 330 -6.30 -3.54 5.78
CA CYS A 330 -5.93 -2.72 6.94
C CYS A 330 -6.10 -3.58 8.19
N LEU A 331 -4.98 -4.07 8.72
CA LEU A 331 -4.94 -4.81 9.98
C LEU A 331 -4.80 -3.81 11.12
N ILE A 332 -5.87 -3.66 11.90
CA ILE A 332 -5.92 -2.76 13.06
C ILE A 332 -5.48 -3.58 14.27
N ASP A 333 -4.22 -3.39 14.63
CA ASP A 333 -3.60 -3.96 15.80
C ASP A 333 -4.09 -3.24 17.07
N THR A 334 -4.42 -4.00 18.10
CA THR A 334 -4.89 -3.47 19.39
C THR A 334 -3.96 -3.92 20.51
N PRO A 335 -3.82 -3.10 21.58
CA PRO A 335 -3.10 -3.53 22.77
C PRO A 335 -3.65 -4.85 23.31
N SER A 336 -2.77 -5.70 23.83
CA SER A 336 -3.20 -6.91 24.53
C SER A 336 -4.04 -6.53 25.76
N PHE A 337 -4.96 -7.40 26.15
CA PHE A 337 -5.92 -7.10 27.22
C PHE A 337 -5.27 -6.80 28.58
N GLU A 338 -3.99 -7.10 28.77
CA GLU A 338 -3.25 -6.99 30.04
C GLU A 338 -2.26 -5.82 30.10
N ASP A 339 -1.94 -5.16 28.98
CA ASP A 339 -0.82 -4.21 28.92
C ASP A 339 -1.13 -2.82 29.56
N THR A 340 -2.32 -2.63 30.13
CA THR A 340 -2.68 -1.44 30.93
C THR A 340 -2.29 -1.61 32.39
N GLN A 341 -1.02 -1.42 32.70
CA GLN A 341 -0.46 -1.39 34.07
C GLN A 341 -0.91 -0.17 34.92
N ASP A 342 -2.11 0.35 34.72
CA ASP A 342 -2.68 1.41 35.55
C ASP A 342 -3.93 0.89 36.28
N PHE A 343 -3.72 0.21 37.42
CA PHE A 343 -4.58 0.01 38.61
C PHE A 343 -6.12 -0.18 38.49
N ASP A 344 -6.70 -0.26 37.30
CA ASP A 344 -8.10 -0.64 37.09
C ASP A 344 -8.14 -2.11 36.70
N GLN A 345 -8.81 -2.94 37.52
CA GLN A 345 -9.19 -4.32 37.18
C GLN A 345 -10.15 -4.41 35.98
N ASP A 346 -10.49 -3.28 35.36
CA ASP A 346 -11.49 -3.17 34.33
C ASP A 346 -10.84 -2.77 32.98
N ASN A 347 -10.97 -3.66 31.99
CA ASN A 347 -10.53 -3.45 30.60
C ASN A 347 -11.20 -2.25 29.90
N SER A 348 -12.04 -1.51 30.62
CA SER A 348 -12.77 -0.31 30.20
C SER A 348 -11.90 0.75 29.51
N LYS A 349 -10.67 1.02 29.99
CA LYS A 349 -9.74 1.96 29.33
C LYS A 349 -9.29 1.45 27.96
N THR A 350 -8.85 0.19 27.88
CA THR A 350 -8.45 -0.45 26.61
C THR A 350 -9.60 -0.45 25.60
N ILE A 351 -10.81 -0.81 26.05
CA ILE A 351 -12.02 -0.78 25.22
C ILE A 351 -12.32 0.64 24.74
N LYS A 352 -12.20 1.65 25.60
CA LYS A 352 -12.42 3.05 25.23
C LYS A 352 -11.45 3.50 24.14
N HIS A 353 -10.15 3.19 24.28
CA HIS A 353 -9.15 3.51 23.26
C HIS A 353 -9.41 2.79 21.92
N ILE A 354 -9.78 1.51 21.97
CA ILE A 354 -10.16 0.75 20.76
C ILE A 354 -11.36 1.41 20.08
N LEU A 355 -12.39 1.79 20.83
CA LEU A 355 -13.57 2.43 20.28
C LEU A 355 -13.30 3.84 19.74
N GLU A 356 -12.47 4.63 20.40
CA GLU A 356 -12.02 5.94 19.90
C GLU A 356 -11.28 5.80 18.57
N TYR A 357 -10.39 4.81 18.46
CA TYR A 357 -9.67 4.52 17.22
C TYR A 357 -10.64 4.08 16.11
N VAL A 358 -11.49 3.11 16.41
CA VAL A 358 -12.48 2.56 15.49
C VAL A 358 -13.47 3.66 15.05
N ASN A 359 -13.89 4.59 15.91
CA ASN A 359 -14.78 5.70 15.52
C ASN A 359 -14.20 6.63 14.43
N ASN A 360 -12.88 6.62 14.22
CA ASN A 360 -12.19 7.42 13.20
C ASN A 360 -12.06 6.71 11.85
N ILE A 361 -12.42 5.43 11.74
CA ILE A 361 -12.42 4.70 10.46
C ILE A 361 -13.83 4.62 9.86
N THR A 362 -13.93 4.35 8.56
CA THR A 362 -15.21 4.40 7.84
C THR A 362 -16.12 3.21 8.14
N HIS A 363 -15.56 2.03 8.35
CA HIS A 363 -16.28 0.76 8.59
C HIS A 363 -15.32 -0.32 9.11
N LEU A 364 -15.89 -1.38 9.68
CA LEU A 364 -15.18 -2.65 9.96
C LEU A 364 -15.73 -3.78 9.09
N ASN A 365 -14.84 -4.54 8.47
CA ASN A 365 -15.19 -5.74 7.70
C ASN A 365 -15.20 -6.98 8.60
N ALA A 366 -14.23 -7.07 9.53
CA ALA A 366 -14.12 -8.19 10.45
C ALA A 366 -13.59 -7.75 11.83
N ILE A 367 -14.02 -8.47 12.86
CA ILE A 367 -13.56 -8.36 14.24
C ILE A 367 -13.01 -9.73 14.62
N CYS A 368 -11.70 -9.85 14.63
CA CYS A 368 -10.99 -11.10 14.85
C CYS A 368 -10.54 -11.23 16.30
N PHE A 369 -11.00 -12.28 16.97
CA PHE A 369 -10.47 -12.71 18.26
C PHE A 369 -9.41 -13.79 18.04
N LEU A 370 -8.16 -13.45 18.33
CA LEU A 370 -7.04 -14.36 18.29
C LEU A 370 -6.98 -15.15 19.60
N LEU A 371 -6.81 -16.46 19.46
CA LEU A 371 -6.85 -17.46 20.54
C LEU A 371 -5.79 -18.53 20.28
N GLN A 372 -5.38 -19.24 21.33
CA GLN A 372 -4.62 -20.48 21.19
C GLN A 372 -5.55 -21.69 21.32
N PRO A 373 -5.26 -22.79 20.61
CA PRO A 373 -6.01 -24.03 20.75
C PRO A 373 -5.63 -24.73 22.07
N ASP A 374 -6.51 -25.62 22.53
CA ASP A 374 -6.28 -26.44 23.73
C ASP A 374 -5.99 -25.69 25.03
N GLU A 375 -6.53 -24.48 25.16
CA GLU A 375 -6.45 -23.72 26.40
C GLU A 375 -7.17 -24.44 27.55
N SER A 376 -6.53 -24.44 28.71
CA SER A 376 -7.10 -25.01 29.93
C SER A 376 -8.19 -24.11 30.54
N ARG A 377 -8.09 -22.79 30.30
CA ARG A 377 -9.02 -21.76 30.77
C ARG A 377 -8.99 -20.54 29.86
N LEU A 378 -10.13 -19.84 29.73
CA LEU A 378 -10.15 -18.49 29.17
C LEU A 378 -9.83 -17.51 30.28
N MET A 379 -9.04 -16.47 30.01
CA MET A 379 -8.80 -15.46 31.02
C MET A 379 -10.02 -14.57 31.22
N ASN A 380 -10.21 -14.09 32.44
CA ASN A 380 -11.29 -13.17 32.78
C ASN A 380 -11.21 -11.87 31.94
N SER A 381 -10.00 -11.46 31.57
CA SER A 381 -9.74 -10.31 30.71
C SER A 381 -10.34 -10.50 29.31
N PHE A 382 -10.19 -11.68 28.69
CA PHE A 382 -10.85 -12.01 27.42
C PHE A 382 -12.37 -11.91 27.52
N GLN A 383 -12.98 -12.55 28.52
CA GLN A 383 -14.44 -12.54 28.69
C GLN A 383 -14.99 -11.12 28.92
N SER A 384 -14.31 -10.33 29.77
CA SER A 384 -14.69 -8.94 30.03
C SER A 384 -14.58 -8.09 28.76
N CYS A 385 -13.45 -8.18 28.04
CA CYS A 385 -13.23 -7.46 26.79
C CYS A 385 -14.27 -7.84 25.73
N PHE A 386 -14.52 -9.13 25.54
CA PHE A 386 -15.49 -9.66 24.58
C PHE A 386 -16.89 -9.09 24.85
N SER A 387 -17.35 -9.16 26.11
CA SER A 387 -18.66 -8.64 26.52
C SER A 387 -18.76 -7.13 26.31
N GLN A 388 -17.79 -6.36 26.82
CA GLN A 388 -17.81 -4.90 26.78
C GLN A 388 -17.75 -4.35 25.35
N LEU A 389 -16.87 -4.92 24.50
CA LEU A 389 -16.72 -4.48 23.11
C LEU A 389 -18.00 -4.72 22.32
N LEU A 390 -18.58 -5.93 22.41
CA LEU A 390 -19.78 -6.29 21.64
C LEU A 390 -21.03 -5.54 22.10
N ASN A 391 -21.13 -5.22 23.39
CA ASN A 391 -22.22 -4.38 23.89
C ASN A 391 -22.14 -2.93 23.37
N ARG A 392 -20.93 -2.43 23.08
CA ARG A 392 -20.71 -1.06 22.61
C ARG A 392 -20.75 -0.92 21.08
N LEU A 393 -20.25 -1.91 20.33
CA LEU A 393 -20.29 -1.92 18.86
C LEU A 393 -21.69 -2.22 18.28
N GLY A 394 -22.60 -2.74 19.11
CA GLY A 394 -23.98 -3.02 18.73
C GLY A 394 -24.19 -4.40 18.07
N SER A 395 -25.44 -4.75 17.79
CA SER A 395 -25.83 -6.08 17.30
C SER A 395 -25.31 -6.40 15.89
N ASN A 396 -25.13 -5.39 15.04
CA ASN A 396 -24.63 -5.59 13.67
C ASN A 396 -23.18 -6.08 13.65
N ALA A 397 -22.33 -5.58 14.55
CA ALA A 397 -20.93 -5.98 14.65
C ALA A 397 -20.75 -7.47 15.00
N ARG A 398 -21.75 -8.10 15.65
CA ARG A 398 -21.69 -9.52 16.02
C ARG A 398 -21.64 -10.46 14.82
N LYS A 399 -22.16 -10.02 13.67
CA LYS A 399 -22.12 -10.80 12.42
C LYS A 399 -20.73 -10.81 11.78
N ASN A 400 -19.87 -9.88 12.17
CA ASN A 400 -18.51 -9.72 11.63
C ASN A 400 -17.45 -10.37 12.55
N ILE A 401 -17.87 -11.14 13.56
CA ILE A 401 -16.95 -11.82 14.48
C ILE A 401 -16.33 -13.05 13.81
N ILE A 402 -15.01 -13.11 13.88
CA ILE A 402 -14.21 -14.24 13.42
C ILE A 402 -13.31 -14.72 14.57
N PHE A 403 -13.12 -16.02 14.69
CA PHE A 403 -12.17 -16.63 15.61
C PHE A 403 -10.93 -17.09 14.85
N CYS A 404 -9.76 -16.62 15.25
CA CYS A 404 -8.48 -16.97 14.65
C CYS A 404 -7.65 -17.73 15.66
N PHE A 405 -7.41 -19.01 15.42
CA PHE A 405 -6.53 -19.83 16.26
C PHE A 405 -5.11 -19.72 15.74
N THR A 406 -4.23 -19.19 16.56
CA THR A 406 -2.79 -19.14 16.30
C THR A 406 -2.10 -20.40 16.82
N ASN A 407 -0.92 -20.73 16.30
CA ASN A 407 -0.14 -21.93 16.70
C ASN A 407 -0.91 -23.24 16.43
N ALA A 408 -1.62 -23.29 15.29
CA ALA A 408 -2.54 -24.38 14.98
C ALA A 408 -1.87 -25.69 14.52
N LEU A 409 -0.55 -25.67 14.27
CA LEU A 409 0.21 -26.85 13.82
C LEU A 409 0.06 -28.02 14.80
N MET A 410 0.20 -27.75 16.10
CA MET A 410 0.17 -28.78 17.15
C MET A 410 -1.21 -29.44 17.34
N THR A 411 -2.29 -28.82 16.85
CA THR A 411 -3.66 -29.30 17.07
C THR A 411 -4.37 -29.69 15.78
N PHE A 412 -3.62 -29.93 14.70
CA PHE A 412 -4.16 -30.32 13.39
C PHE A 412 -5.28 -29.38 12.91
N SER A 413 -5.09 -28.07 13.11
CA SER A 413 -6.07 -27.05 12.77
C SER A 413 -7.44 -27.24 13.46
N MET A 414 -7.43 -27.71 14.71
CA MET A 414 -8.61 -27.80 15.58
C MET A 414 -8.52 -26.85 16.78
N PRO A 415 -9.66 -26.32 17.25
CA PRO A 415 -9.69 -25.40 18.38
C PRO A 415 -9.48 -26.09 19.74
N GLY A 416 -9.56 -27.42 19.79
CA GLY A 416 -9.30 -28.19 21.01
C GLY A 416 -10.24 -27.84 22.16
N ASN A 417 -9.73 -27.92 23.40
CA ASN A 417 -10.47 -27.56 24.62
C ASN A 417 -11.01 -26.12 24.61
N THR A 418 -10.33 -25.18 23.94
CA THR A 418 -10.76 -23.78 23.82
C THR A 418 -12.16 -23.67 23.23
N ALA A 419 -12.56 -24.58 22.33
CA ALA A 419 -13.91 -24.60 21.77
C ALA A 419 -15.00 -24.75 22.83
N ARG A 420 -14.79 -25.66 23.80
CA ARG A 420 -15.74 -25.87 24.90
C ARG A 420 -15.82 -24.64 25.79
N LEU A 421 -14.68 -24.01 26.07
CA LEU A 421 -14.61 -22.81 26.90
C LEU A 421 -15.36 -21.63 26.26
N LEU A 422 -15.18 -21.40 24.95
CA LEU A 422 -15.91 -20.38 24.21
C LEU A 422 -17.42 -20.62 24.23
N ARG A 423 -17.86 -21.87 23.99
CA ARG A 423 -19.29 -22.21 24.03
C ARG A 423 -19.91 -21.95 25.40
N ASN A 424 -19.20 -22.30 26.47
CA ASN A 424 -19.62 -22.01 27.84
C ASN A 424 -19.71 -20.50 28.09
N MET A 425 -18.74 -19.73 27.59
CA MET A 425 -18.73 -18.27 27.68
C MET A 425 -19.90 -17.63 26.91
N PHE A 426 -20.21 -18.09 25.69
CA PHE A 426 -21.35 -17.57 24.94
C PHE A 426 -22.67 -17.83 25.66
N THR A 427 -22.79 -19.01 26.28
CA THR A 427 -23.97 -19.37 27.09
C THR A 427 -24.10 -18.45 28.30
N SER A 428 -23.01 -18.23 29.05
CA SER A 428 -23.03 -17.38 30.24
C SER A 428 -23.29 -15.90 29.92
N LEU A 429 -22.83 -15.42 28.77
CA LEU A 429 -23.05 -14.04 28.31
C LEU A 429 -24.37 -13.85 27.54
N SER A 430 -25.19 -14.90 27.35
CA SER A 430 -26.40 -14.86 26.52
C SER A 430 -26.12 -14.43 25.06
N MET A 431 -24.98 -14.84 24.51
CA MET A 431 -24.49 -14.51 23.15
C MET A 431 -24.50 -15.71 22.21
N ASN A 432 -25.50 -16.60 22.34
CA ASN A 432 -25.58 -17.87 21.58
C ASN A 432 -25.75 -17.68 20.05
N ASN A 433 -26.01 -16.46 19.58
CA ASN A 433 -26.21 -16.15 18.17
C ASN A 433 -24.91 -15.87 17.42
N ILE A 434 -23.76 -15.90 18.10
CA ILE A 434 -22.45 -15.74 17.47
C ILE A 434 -22.05 -17.11 16.89
N PRO A 435 -21.84 -17.23 15.57
CA PRO A 435 -21.41 -18.48 14.96
C PRO A 435 -20.06 -18.90 15.55
N PHE A 436 -19.87 -20.21 15.73
CA PHE A 436 -18.59 -20.79 16.12
C PHE A 436 -18.49 -22.20 15.55
N ASP A 437 -18.12 -22.23 14.28
CA ASP A 437 -17.94 -23.42 13.46
C ASP A 437 -16.87 -23.17 12.39
N ARG A 438 -16.69 -24.11 11.46
CA ARG A 438 -15.68 -24.01 10.40
C ARG A 438 -15.84 -22.81 9.47
N THR A 439 -17.03 -22.21 9.39
CA THR A 439 -17.28 -21.07 8.49
C THR A 439 -16.59 -19.80 8.96
N ASN A 440 -16.61 -19.52 10.27
CA ASN A 440 -16.07 -18.28 10.85
C ASN A 440 -14.89 -18.52 11.82
N THR A 441 -14.31 -19.72 11.80
CA THR A 441 -13.14 -20.09 12.60
C THR A 441 -11.99 -20.49 11.68
N PHE A 442 -10.82 -19.89 11.87
CA PHE A 442 -9.64 -20.04 11.00
C PHE A 442 -8.39 -20.36 11.80
N PHE A 443 -7.46 -21.08 11.17
CA PHE A 443 -6.28 -21.65 11.83
C PHE A 443 -5.00 -21.19 11.14
N PHE A 444 -4.20 -20.41 11.86
CA PHE A 444 -2.98 -19.83 11.34
C PHE A 444 -1.79 -20.40 12.09
N ASP A 445 -0.88 -21.03 11.36
CA ASP A 445 0.38 -21.41 11.95
C ASP A 445 1.33 -20.21 12.01
N ASN A 446 1.93 -20.03 13.17
CA ASN A 446 2.95 -19.01 13.40
C ASN A 446 4.36 -19.58 13.20
N GLU A 447 4.53 -20.90 13.33
CA GLU A 447 5.83 -21.53 13.33
C GLU A 447 6.43 -21.60 11.92
N SER A 448 5.61 -21.78 10.87
CA SER A 448 6.06 -21.72 9.48
C SER A 448 6.66 -20.36 9.10
N PHE A 449 6.08 -19.26 9.59
CA PHE A 449 6.65 -17.92 9.41
C PHE A 449 7.93 -17.74 10.24
N ARG A 450 7.96 -18.24 11.49
CA ARG A 450 9.17 -18.20 12.34
C ARG A 450 10.30 -19.02 11.73
N TYR A 451 9.99 -20.17 11.16
CA TYR A 451 10.89 -21.02 10.39
C TYR A 451 11.53 -20.24 9.25
N LEU A 452 10.72 -19.57 8.40
CA LEU A 452 11.24 -18.70 7.34
C LEU A 452 12.22 -17.64 7.88
N MET A 453 11.88 -16.99 8.99
CA MET A 453 12.74 -15.98 9.61
C MET A 453 14.04 -16.61 10.17
N ALA A 454 13.96 -17.82 10.71
CA ALA A 454 15.11 -18.54 11.27
C ALA A 454 16.10 -18.98 10.18
N ILE A 455 15.62 -19.59 9.09
CA ILE A 455 16.49 -20.01 7.98
C ILE A 455 17.18 -18.82 7.30
N GLN A 456 16.52 -17.66 7.23
CA GLN A 456 17.14 -16.44 6.70
C GLN A 456 18.20 -15.83 7.63
N ASN A 457 18.22 -16.21 8.91
CA ASN A 457 19.27 -15.86 9.87
C ASN A 457 20.35 -16.96 9.99
N GLY A 458 20.37 -17.92 9.05
CA GLY A 458 21.38 -18.97 9.01
C GLY A 458 21.16 -20.09 10.03
N ILE A 459 19.94 -20.26 10.54
CA ILE A 459 19.59 -21.38 11.42
C ILE A 459 19.22 -22.59 10.58
N GLU A 460 19.91 -23.69 10.82
CA GLU A 460 19.68 -24.96 10.14
C GLU A 460 18.62 -25.78 10.89
N PHE A 461 17.80 -26.49 10.11
CA PHE A 461 16.75 -27.38 10.61
C PHE A 461 16.93 -28.77 9.98
N SER A 462 16.37 -29.79 10.63
CA SER A 462 16.37 -31.15 10.05
C SER A 462 15.53 -31.21 8.76
N ASN A 463 15.70 -32.29 8.00
CA ASN A 463 14.89 -32.50 6.79
C ASN A 463 13.42 -32.76 7.15
N GLU A 464 13.18 -33.42 8.28
CA GLU A 464 11.86 -33.65 8.85
C GLU A 464 11.18 -32.33 9.22
N ASP A 465 11.87 -31.47 10.00
CA ASP A 465 11.37 -30.14 10.38
C ASP A 465 11.07 -29.29 9.15
N THR A 466 12.00 -29.27 8.19
CA THR A 466 11.85 -28.52 6.93
C THR A 466 10.61 -28.95 6.16
N THR A 467 10.35 -30.26 6.10
CA THR A 467 9.16 -30.80 5.43
C THR A 467 7.88 -30.37 6.16
N GLU A 468 7.87 -30.44 7.49
CA GLU A 468 6.71 -30.06 8.31
C GLU A 468 6.35 -28.58 8.18
N TYR A 469 7.34 -27.68 8.33
CA TYR A 469 7.11 -26.24 8.18
C TYR A 469 6.74 -25.84 6.75
N THR A 470 7.26 -26.54 5.74
CA THR A 470 6.88 -26.29 4.34
C THR A 470 5.43 -26.68 4.07
N MET A 471 4.99 -27.83 4.59
CA MET A 471 3.59 -28.24 4.50
C MET A 471 2.66 -27.29 5.26
N SER A 472 3.05 -26.89 6.47
CA SER A 472 2.27 -25.96 7.28
C SER A 472 2.18 -24.55 6.67
N TRP A 473 3.21 -24.10 5.94
CA TRP A 473 3.15 -22.88 5.12
C TRP A 473 2.05 -22.99 4.05
N LEU A 474 2.01 -24.10 3.31
CA LEU A 474 1.01 -24.32 2.26
C LEU A 474 -0.42 -24.32 2.82
N GLU A 475 -0.64 -24.98 3.96
CA GLU A 475 -1.92 -24.95 4.67
C GLU A 475 -2.28 -23.53 5.12
N SER A 476 -1.32 -22.79 5.67
CA SER A 476 -1.52 -21.41 6.11
C SER A 476 -1.83 -20.44 4.96
N VAL A 477 -1.25 -20.67 3.77
CA VAL A 477 -1.59 -19.93 2.53
C VAL A 477 -3.04 -20.24 2.12
N GLN A 478 -3.45 -21.50 2.12
CA GLN A 478 -4.82 -21.89 1.78
C GLN A 478 -5.82 -21.29 2.78
N GLU A 479 -5.53 -21.37 4.07
CA GLU A 479 -6.39 -20.81 5.11
C GLU A 479 -6.46 -19.27 5.04
N SER A 480 -5.34 -18.60 4.74
CA SER A 480 -5.30 -17.14 4.54
C SER A 480 -6.18 -16.69 3.39
N ASN A 481 -6.17 -17.43 2.28
CA ASN A 481 -7.06 -17.18 1.15
C ASN A 481 -8.53 -17.46 1.52
N ARG A 482 -8.81 -18.53 2.27
CA ARG A 482 -10.16 -18.87 2.76
C ARG A 482 -10.71 -17.77 3.67
N PHE A 483 -9.89 -17.29 4.60
CA PHE A 483 -10.21 -16.20 5.52
C PHE A 483 -10.53 -14.91 4.76
N LEU A 484 -9.68 -14.51 3.83
CA LEU A 484 -9.90 -13.30 3.05
C LEU A 484 -11.16 -13.41 2.17
N ASN A 485 -11.37 -14.56 1.54
CA ASN A 485 -12.56 -14.80 0.72
C ASN A 485 -13.83 -14.71 1.58
N TYR A 486 -13.86 -15.37 2.74
CA TYR A 486 -15.00 -15.31 3.67
C TYR A 486 -15.35 -13.86 4.06
N ILE A 487 -14.35 -13.04 4.40
CA ILE A 487 -14.57 -11.61 4.71
C ILE A 487 -15.19 -10.87 3.52
N LEU A 488 -14.71 -11.14 2.30
CA LEU A 488 -15.13 -10.45 1.09
C LEU A 488 -16.51 -10.89 0.58
N THR A 489 -16.89 -12.15 0.79
CA THR A 489 -18.12 -12.72 0.21
C THR A 489 -19.26 -12.89 1.22
N ASN A 490 -18.95 -13.12 2.50
CA ASN A 490 -19.95 -13.49 3.50
C ASN A 490 -20.22 -12.37 4.52
N LEU A 491 -19.31 -11.43 4.69
CA LEU A 491 -19.45 -10.36 5.68
C LEU A 491 -19.86 -9.04 5.02
N ILE A 492 -20.83 -8.36 5.64
CA ILE A 492 -21.25 -7.02 5.25
C ILE A 492 -20.50 -6.02 6.14
N PRO A 493 -19.79 -5.03 5.56
CA PRO A 493 -19.14 -3.97 6.33
C PRO A 493 -20.07 -3.32 7.37
N CYS A 494 -19.67 -3.35 8.64
CA CYS A 494 -20.40 -2.67 9.70
C CYS A 494 -19.92 -1.21 9.81
N GLN A 495 -20.84 -0.27 9.59
CA GLN A 495 -20.58 1.14 9.90
C GLN A 495 -20.55 1.34 11.41
N ILE A 496 -19.58 2.12 11.89
CA ILE A 496 -19.48 2.45 13.31
C ILE A 496 -20.34 3.68 13.55
N ILE A 497 -21.43 3.49 14.28
CA ILE A 497 -22.37 4.58 14.60
C ILE A 497 -21.64 5.56 15.52
N LYS A 498 -21.32 6.75 14.98
CA LYS A 498 -20.84 7.88 15.78
C LYS A 498 -21.96 8.32 16.71
N LYS A 499 -21.99 7.78 17.94
CA LYS A 499 -22.82 8.38 18.99
C LYS A 499 -22.24 9.77 19.27
N LYS A 500 -23.02 10.80 18.93
CA LYS A 500 -22.75 12.20 19.29
C LYS A 500 -22.71 12.37 20.80
#